data_AF-A0A6V7KCC6-F1
#
_entry.id   AF-A0A6V7KCC6-F1
#
_cell.length_a   1.000
_cell.length_b   1.000
_cell.length_c   1.000
_cell.angle_alpha   90.00
_cell.angle_beta   90.00
_cell.angle_gamma   90.00
#
_symmetry.space_group_name_H-M   'P 1'
#
loop_
_entity.id
_entity.type
_entity.pdbx_description
1 polymer ?
#
loop_
_entity_poly.entity_id
_entity_poly.type
_entity_poly.pdbx_seq_one_letter_code
_entity_poly.pdbx_strand_id
1 'polypeptide(L)'
;GALTTDLINNLRKEFFGNPRNVQAQNACVKSDPLETCVSRKNVQETNHIFQHKVNEVKPMTNQKNSGRCWIFAALNVMRVKFMKQYNLEEFEFSQSYLFFWDK
;
A
#
# COMPACT_ATOMS: atom_id res chain seq x y z
N GLY A 1 -10.53 -9.38 32.76
CA GLY A 1 -11.98 -9.59 32.62
C GLY A 1 -12.21 -10.90 31.89
N ALA A 2 -13.13 -11.73 32.35
CA ALA A 2 -13.43 -13.02 31.72
C ALA A 2 -14.53 -12.86 30.66
N LEU A 3 -14.45 -13.63 29.57
CA LEU A 3 -15.53 -13.74 28.57
C LEU A 3 -16.63 -14.63 29.13
N THR A 4 -17.65 -14.03 29.74
CA THR A 4 -18.85 -14.71 30.24
C THR A 4 -19.90 -14.88 29.14
N THR A 5 -20.72 -15.93 29.22
CA THR A 5 -21.83 -16.18 28.28
C THR A 5 -22.81 -15.01 28.18
N ASP A 6 -23.12 -14.36 29.30
CA ASP A 6 -24.04 -13.22 29.34
C ASP A 6 -23.51 -12.02 28.55
N LEU A 7 -22.22 -11.73 28.69
CA LEU A 7 -21.54 -10.70 27.91
C LEU A 7 -21.62 -10.99 26.40
N ILE A 8 -21.37 -12.23 25.99
CA ILE A 8 -21.44 -12.63 24.57
C ILE A 8 -22.87 -12.48 24.02
N ASN A 9 -23.87 -12.86 24.79
CA ASN A 9 -25.28 -12.73 24.41
C ASN A 9 -25.68 -11.26 24.23
N ASN A 10 -25.23 -10.38 25.13
CA ASN A 10 -25.47 -8.95 25.03
C ASN A 10 -24.82 -8.35 23.77
N LEU A 11 -23.54 -8.65 23.53
CA LEU A 11 -22.82 -8.20 22.32
C LEU A 11 -23.49 -8.69 21.04
N ARG A 12 -23.97 -9.93 21.02
CA ARG A 12 -24.70 -10.50 19.88
C ARG A 12 -26.01 -9.74 19.64
N LYS A 13 -26.76 -9.44 20.71
CA LYS A 13 -28.01 -8.67 20.63
C LYS A 13 -27.76 -7.26 20.09
N GLU A 14 -26.73 -6.58 20.57
CA GLU A 14 -26.33 -5.26 20.09
C GLU A 14 -25.88 -5.30 18.62
N PHE A 15 -25.12 -6.32 18.24
CA PHE A 15 -24.64 -6.49 16.87
C PHE A 15 -25.81 -6.64 15.88
N PHE A 16 -26.72 -7.58 16.12
CA PHE A 16 -27.88 -7.83 15.25
C PHE A 16 -28.98 -6.77 15.39
N GLY A 17 -28.94 -5.93 16.43
CA GLY A 17 -29.83 -4.79 16.60
C GLY A 17 -29.57 -3.65 15.61
N ASN A 18 -28.40 -3.62 14.95
CA ASN A 18 -28.08 -2.61 13.95
C ASN A 18 -28.03 -3.22 12.54
N PRO A 19 -28.93 -2.82 11.61
CA PRO A 19 -28.98 -3.39 10.26
C PRO A 19 -27.69 -3.13 9.46
N ARG A 20 -26.92 -2.07 9.77
CA ARG A 20 -25.63 -1.81 9.11
C ARG A 20 -24.59 -2.89 9.42
N ASN A 21 -24.62 -3.45 10.63
CA ASN A 21 -23.71 -4.52 11.02
C ASN A 21 -23.99 -5.80 10.24
N VAL A 22 -25.27 -6.12 10.05
CA VAL A 22 -25.71 -7.27 9.24
C VAL A 22 -25.32 -7.08 7.77
N GLN A 23 -25.51 -5.87 7.23
CA GLN A 23 -25.09 -5.56 5.87
C GLN A 23 -23.58 -5.71 5.68
N ALA A 24 -22.79 -5.15 6.61
CA ALA A 24 -21.33 -5.27 6.59
C ALA A 24 -20.88 -6.73 6.74
N GLN A 25 -21.51 -7.52 7.63
CA GLN A 25 -21.25 -8.94 7.78
C GLN A 25 -21.49 -9.69 6.46
N ASN A 26 -22.64 -9.49 5.82
CA ASN A 26 -22.97 -10.16 4.56
C ASN A 26 -21.99 -9.80 3.44
N ALA A 27 -21.54 -8.54 3.38
CA ALA A 27 -20.55 -8.11 2.41
C ALA A 27 -19.19 -8.78 2.69
N CYS A 28 -18.65 -8.64 3.90
CA CYS A 28 -17.33 -9.18 4.26
C CYS A 28 -17.26 -10.72 4.28
N VAL A 29 -18.38 -11.43 4.41
CA VAL A 29 -18.40 -12.91 4.30
C VAL A 29 -18.18 -13.37 2.85
N LYS A 30 -18.61 -12.57 1.86
CA LYS A 30 -18.54 -12.93 0.44
C LYS A 30 -17.33 -12.33 -0.28
N SER A 31 -16.83 -11.19 0.17
CA SER A 31 -15.74 -10.45 -0.48
C SER A 31 -14.64 -10.04 0.49
N ASP A 32 -13.46 -9.76 -0.06
CA ASP A 32 -12.34 -9.22 0.70
C ASP A 32 -12.75 -7.90 1.41
N PRO A 33 -12.50 -7.74 2.72
CA PRO A 33 -12.90 -6.55 3.44
C PRO A 33 -12.27 -5.26 2.92
N LEU A 34 -11.02 -5.29 2.42
CA LEU A 34 -10.36 -4.10 1.90
C LEU A 34 -11.02 -3.66 0.59
N GLU A 35 -11.28 -4.60 -0.31
CA GLU A 35 -12.02 -4.35 -1.57
C GLU A 35 -13.44 -3.82 -1.30
N THR A 36 -14.12 -4.40 -0.31
CA THR A 36 -15.47 -4.00 0.09
C THR A 36 -15.51 -2.58 0.68
N CYS A 37 -14.47 -2.20 1.42
CA CYS A 37 -14.38 -0.91 2.10
C CYS A 37 -13.84 0.22 1.21
N VAL A 38 -13.51 -0.04 -0.07
CA VAL A 38 -13.03 1.01 -0.98
C VAL A 38 -14.09 2.09 -1.17
N SER A 39 -13.75 3.34 -0.80
CA SER A 39 -14.62 4.50 -1.04
C SER A 39 -14.61 4.86 -2.52
N ARG A 40 -15.72 4.58 -3.23
CA ARG A 40 -15.88 4.97 -4.63
C ARG A 40 -15.69 6.46 -4.86
N LYS A 41 -16.14 7.29 -3.92
CA LYS A 41 -15.96 8.74 -3.96
C LYS A 41 -14.48 9.13 -3.95
N ASN A 42 -13.70 8.56 -3.03
CA ASN A 42 -12.27 8.88 -2.94
C ASN A 42 -11.52 8.42 -4.20
N VAL A 43 -11.86 7.25 -4.74
CA VAL A 43 -11.28 6.75 -5.99
C VAL A 43 -11.59 7.70 -7.17
N GLN A 44 -12.81 8.23 -7.24
CA GLN A 44 -13.21 9.16 -8.30
C GLN A 44 -12.57 10.54 -8.17
N GLU A 45 -12.34 11.02 -6.94
CA GLU A 45 -11.76 12.33 -6.67
C GLU A 45 -10.22 12.33 -6.73
N THR A 46 -9.57 11.17 -6.62
CA THR A 46 -8.11 11.03 -6.67
C THR A 46 -7.59 11.25 -8.09
N ASN A 47 -6.76 12.29 -8.27
CA ASN A 47 -6.13 12.62 -9.55
C ASN A 47 -4.59 12.52 -9.47
N HIS A 48 -3.97 11.87 -10.46
CA HIS A 48 -2.52 11.75 -10.58
C HIS A 48 -1.89 12.83 -11.48
N ILE A 49 -2.48 14.04 -11.46
CA ILE A 49 -2.01 15.20 -12.21
C ILE A 49 -1.42 16.20 -11.22
N PHE A 50 -0.15 16.54 -11.43
CA PHE A 50 0.62 17.41 -10.53
C PHE A 50 1.27 18.53 -11.35
N GLN A 51 1.21 19.76 -10.82
CA GLN A 51 1.77 20.95 -11.48
C GLN A 51 3.30 20.94 -11.52
N HIS A 52 3.93 20.49 -10.45
CA HIS A 52 5.38 20.40 -10.33
C HIS A 52 5.80 18.93 -10.27
N LYS A 53 6.53 18.46 -11.28
CA LYS A 53 7.01 17.09 -11.39
C LYS A 53 8.51 17.08 -11.60
N VAL A 54 9.18 16.10 -10.98
CA VAL A 54 10.55 15.72 -11.33
C VAL A 54 10.48 14.71 -12.47
N ASN A 55 11.48 14.67 -13.34
CA ASN A 55 11.55 13.70 -14.42
C ASN A 55 11.48 12.27 -13.87
N GLU A 56 10.59 11.47 -14.45
CA GLU A 56 10.49 10.05 -14.14
C GLU A 56 11.70 9.30 -14.69
N VAL A 57 12.14 8.28 -13.95
CA VAL A 57 13.29 7.43 -14.29
C VAL A 57 12.82 6.03 -14.64
N LYS A 58 13.46 5.43 -15.64
CA LYS A 58 13.14 4.09 -16.14
C LYS A 58 14.33 3.14 -15.90
N PRO A 59 14.08 1.83 -15.71
CA PRO A 59 12.77 1.21 -15.54
C PRO A 59 12.24 1.38 -14.11
N MET A 60 10.97 1.04 -13.88
CA MET A 60 10.39 0.97 -12.53
C MET A 60 11.03 -0.20 -11.77
N THR A 61 11.58 0.08 -10.59
CA THR A 61 12.30 -0.92 -9.78
C THR A 61 11.34 -1.79 -8.98
N ASN A 62 11.69 -3.05 -8.73
CA ASN A 62 10.89 -3.99 -7.93
C ASN A 62 11.75 -4.74 -6.90
N GLN A 63 11.48 -4.51 -5.61
CA GLN A 63 12.22 -5.15 -4.52
C GLN A 63 11.86 -6.62 -4.30
N LYS A 64 10.77 -7.10 -4.91
CA LYS A 64 10.18 -8.43 -4.72
C LYS A 64 9.90 -8.72 -3.24
N ASN A 65 9.95 -9.98 -2.81
CA ASN A 65 9.71 -10.39 -1.43
C ASN A 65 10.93 -10.09 -0.54
N SER A 66 11.26 -8.81 -0.36
CA SER A 66 12.36 -8.36 0.51
C SER A 66 12.02 -7.05 1.22
N GLY A 67 12.67 -6.78 2.36
CA GLY A 67 12.50 -5.56 3.14
C GLY A 67 13.40 -4.39 2.69
N ARG A 68 13.68 -4.25 1.39
CA ARG A 68 14.72 -3.33 0.86
C ARG A 68 14.16 -2.00 0.34
N CYS A 69 12.93 -1.62 0.71
CA CYS A 69 12.27 -0.42 0.19
C CYS A 69 13.10 0.86 0.39
N TRP A 70 13.83 0.97 1.51
CA TRP A 70 14.68 2.11 1.80
C TRP A 70 15.89 2.23 0.86
N ILE A 71 16.53 1.11 0.50
CA ILE A 71 17.62 1.06 -0.49
C ILE A 71 17.09 1.45 -1.87
N PHE A 72 15.95 0.89 -2.26
CA PHE A 72 15.32 1.17 -3.54
C PHE A 72 14.92 2.65 -3.66
N ALA A 73 14.31 3.22 -2.61
CA ALA A 73 13.93 4.64 -2.56
C ALA A 73 15.16 5.56 -2.69
N ALA A 74 16.22 5.30 -1.93
CA ALA A 74 17.45 6.09 -1.99
C ALA A 74 18.10 6.05 -3.39
N LEU A 75 18.25 4.86 -3.96
CA LEU A 75 18.83 4.68 -5.30
C LEU A 75 17.95 5.28 -6.41
N ASN A 76 16.63 5.22 -6.27
CA ASN A 76 15.68 5.83 -7.21
C ASN A 76 15.82 7.36 -7.25
N VAL A 77 16.07 8.02 -6.10
CA VAL A 77 16.32 9.47 -6.06
C VAL A 77 17.68 9.80 -6.69
N MET A 78 18.73 9.04 -6.35
CA MET A 78 20.08 9.30 -6.86
C MET A 78 20.18 9.14 -8.38
N ARG A 79 19.50 8.12 -8.95
CA ARG A 79 19.60 7.85 -10.39
C ARG A 79 19.00 8.94 -11.28
N VAL A 80 18.08 9.77 -10.77
CA VAL A 80 17.50 10.89 -11.54
C VAL A 80 18.60 11.82 -12.07
N LYS A 81 19.52 12.24 -11.20
CA LYS A 81 20.63 13.12 -11.61
C LYS A 81 21.66 12.38 -12.45
N PHE A 82 21.96 11.13 -12.10
CA PHE A 82 22.93 10.29 -12.81
C PHE A 82 22.52 10.06 -14.26
N MET A 83 21.29 9.61 -14.50
CA MET A 83 20.76 9.38 -15.86
C MET A 83 20.77 10.65 -16.70
N LYS A 84 20.40 11.80 -16.12
CA LYS A 84 20.46 13.09 -16.81
C LYS A 84 21.89 13.49 -17.17
N GLN A 85 22.85 13.26 -16.28
CA GLN A 85 24.25 13.61 -16.51
C GLN A 85 24.90 12.76 -17.60
N TYR A 86 24.57 11.46 -17.66
CA TYR A 86 25.16 10.52 -18.61
C TYR A 86 24.27 10.25 -19.84
N ASN A 87 23.17 11.00 -19.99
CA ASN A 87 22.20 10.86 -21.07
C ASN A 87 21.72 9.41 -21.28
N LEU A 88 21.33 8.74 -20.19
CA LEU A 88 20.87 7.35 -20.19
C LEU A 88 19.34 7.30 -20.24
N GLU A 89 18.78 6.47 -21.12
CA GLU A 89 17.33 6.24 -21.19
C GLU A 89 16.84 5.32 -20.06
N GLU A 90 17.62 4.28 -19.73
CA GLU A 90 17.30 3.30 -18.70
C GLU A 90 18.53 2.99 -17.84
N PHE A 91 18.36 3.02 -16.51
CA PHE A 91 19.44 2.73 -15.58
C PHE A 91 18.95 2.32 -14.20
N GLU A 92 19.69 1.40 -13.56
CA GLU A 92 19.55 1.05 -12.15
C GLU A 92 20.93 0.93 -11.49
N PHE A 93 21.03 1.44 -10.26
CA PHE A 93 22.13 1.07 -9.37
C PHE A 93 21.89 -0.33 -8.81
N SER A 94 22.97 -1.05 -8.50
CA SER A 94 22.87 -2.36 -7.86
C SER A 94 22.32 -2.23 -6.42
N GLN A 95 21.03 -2.50 -6.24
CA GLN A 95 20.40 -2.52 -4.92
C GLN A 95 20.89 -3.72 -4.10
N SER A 96 21.23 -4.83 -4.76
CA SER A 96 21.82 -6.02 -4.12
C SER A 96 23.22 -5.75 -3.59
N TYR A 97 24.01 -4.90 -4.25
CA TYR A 97 25.35 -4.54 -3.76
C TYR A 97 25.26 -3.81 -2.41
N LEU A 98 24.40 -2.79 -2.28
CA LEU A 98 24.22 -2.11 -0.99
C LEU A 98 23.63 -3.04 0.06
N PHE A 99 22.69 -3.91 -0.32
CA PHE A 99 22.10 -4.86 0.61
C PHE A 99 23.09 -5.92 1.11
N PHE A 100 24.08 -6.31 0.29
CA PHE A 100 25.13 -7.23 0.71
C PHE A 100 25.96 -6.66 1.86
N TRP A 101 26.29 -5.36 1.81
CA TRP A 101 27.10 -4.70 2.84
C TRP A 101 26.31 -4.22 4.06
N ASP A 102 24.99 -4.07 3.92
CA ASP A 102 24.09 -3.81 5.05
C ASP A 102 23.87 -5.05 5.94
N LYS A 103 24.08 -6.25 5.38
CA LYS A 103 23.92 -7.54 6.06
C LYS A 103 25.20 -8.04 6.69
#